data_AF-A0A835XJ89-F1
#
_entry.id   AF-A0A835XJ89-F1
#
_cell.length_a   1.000
_cell.length_b   1.000
_cell.length_c   1.000
_cell.angle_alpha   90.00
_cell.angle_beta   90.00
_cell.angle_gamma   90.00
#
_symmetry.space_group_name_H-M   'P 1'
#
loop_
_entity.id
_entity.type
_entity.pdbx_description
1 polymer ?
#
loop_
_entity_poly.entity_id
_entity_poly.type
_entity_poly.pdbx_seq_one_letter_code
_entity_poly.pdbx_strand_id
1 'polypeptide(L)'
;MMALKSMRASATAPAARSSRSRCVLVRATAEAETVSKNLEIMRRFSEQYAKRSGTYFCVDKSVTAVVIQGLAEHKDTLGAALCPCRHYDDKEAEAAQGYWNCPCVPMRERKECHCMLFLTEDNDFAGKDQTISMDELKSGIAGMH
;
A
#
# COMPACT_ATOMS: atom_id res chain seq x y z
N MET A 1 27.52 -31.45 -60.87
CA MET A 1 28.68 -30.60 -60.50
C MET A 1 28.46 -30.20 -59.04
N MET A 2 28.97 -30.96 -58.06
CA MET A 2 30.25 -30.73 -57.35
C MET A 2 30.38 -29.27 -56.88
N ALA A 3 30.61 -28.92 -55.61
CA ALA A 3 31.34 -29.64 -54.57
C ALA A 3 30.95 -29.18 -53.15
N LEU A 4 31.13 -30.10 -52.21
CA LEU A 4 31.27 -29.85 -50.78
C LEU A 4 32.49 -28.96 -50.49
N LYS A 5 32.41 -28.11 -49.46
CA LYS A 5 33.58 -27.75 -48.67
C LYS A 5 33.24 -27.53 -47.19
N SER A 6 33.63 -28.55 -46.42
CA SER A 6 33.74 -28.59 -44.96
C SER A 6 34.95 -27.77 -44.49
N MET A 7 34.80 -26.91 -43.47
CA MET A 7 35.92 -26.36 -42.69
C MET A 7 35.52 -26.03 -41.23
N ARG A 8 35.88 -26.95 -40.33
CA ARG A 8 36.45 -26.84 -38.96
C ARG A 8 35.88 -25.89 -37.89
N ALA A 9 35.71 -26.48 -36.71
CA ALA A 9 35.45 -25.87 -35.41
C ALA A 9 36.65 -25.12 -34.81
N SER A 10 36.36 -24.16 -33.92
CA SER A 10 37.18 -23.86 -32.74
C SER A 10 36.32 -23.15 -31.69
N ALA A 11 36.18 -23.77 -30.52
CA ALA A 11 35.46 -23.25 -29.37
C ALA A 11 36.48 -22.75 -28.34
N THR A 12 36.36 -21.50 -27.90
CA THR A 12 36.82 -21.02 -26.59
C THR A 12 36.03 -19.76 -26.23
N ALA A 13 35.05 -19.90 -25.34
CA ALA A 13 34.40 -18.77 -24.67
C ALA A 13 34.92 -18.70 -23.22
N PRO A 14 35.21 -17.50 -22.67
CA PRO A 14 35.72 -17.37 -21.32
C PRO A 14 34.61 -17.64 -20.30
N ALA A 15 34.99 -18.29 -19.20
CA ALA A 15 34.12 -18.50 -18.06
C ALA A 15 33.71 -17.15 -17.43
N ALA A 16 32.50 -16.70 -17.72
CA ALA A 16 31.87 -15.62 -16.97
C ALA A 16 31.56 -16.12 -15.55
N ARG A 17 32.36 -15.69 -14.58
CA ARG A 17 32.10 -15.93 -13.16
C ARG A 17 30.78 -15.25 -12.78
N SER A 18 29.78 -16.08 -12.55
CA SER A 18 28.46 -15.71 -12.04
C SER A 18 28.58 -15.12 -10.63
N SER A 19 28.70 -13.78 -10.54
CA SER A 19 28.50 -13.05 -9.29
C SER A 19 27.01 -12.94 -9.03
N ARG A 20 26.39 -14.03 -8.56
CA ARG A 20 24.93 -14.12 -8.32
C ARG A 20 24.50 -13.70 -6.91
N SER A 21 25.41 -13.40 -5.99
CA SER A 21 25.03 -13.17 -4.57
C SER A 21 24.80 -11.71 -4.16
N ARG A 22 25.03 -10.71 -5.03
CA ARG A 22 24.94 -9.30 -4.62
C ARG A 22 23.57 -8.63 -4.87
N CYS A 23 22.61 -9.35 -5.47
CA CYS A 23 21.30 -8.78 -5.84
C CYS A 23 20.21 -8.94 -4.76
N VAL A 24 20.31 -9.94 -3.86
CA VAL A 24 19.21 -10.27 -2.94
C VAL A 24 19.07 -9.25 -1.78
N LEU A 25 20.19 -8.73 -1.26
CA LEU A 25 20.17 -7.79 -0.12
C LEU A 25 19.65 -6.38 -0.48
N VAL A 26 19.72 -5.98 -1.75
CA VAL A 26 19.28 -4.63 -2.19
C VAL A 26 17.76 -4.54 -2.34
N ARG A 27 17.07 -5.67 -2.55
CA ARG A 27 15.62 -5.70 -2.74
C ARG A 27 14.84 -5.51 -1.46
N ALA A 28 15.21 -6.20 -0.38
CA ALA A 28 14.49 -6.17 0.89
C ALA A 28 14.52 -4.79 1.57
N THR A 29 15.62 -4.05 1.43
CA THR A 29 15.72 -2.68 1.98
C THR A 29 14.90 -1.67 1.18
N ALA A 30 14.84 -1.81 -0.15
CA ALA A 30 14.05 -0.93 -1.00
C ALA A 30 12.53 -1.10 -0.79
N GLU A 31 12.06 -2.33 -0.55
CA GLU A 31 10.64 -2.64 -0.32
C GLU A 31 10.14 -2.09 1.02
N ALA A 32 10.96 -2.21 2.09
CA ALA A 32 10.62 -1.60 3.38
C ALA A 32 10.61 -0.05 3.32
N GLU A 33 11.49 0.54 2.50
CA GLU A 33 11.54 1.99 2.29
C GLU A 33 10.32 2.51 1.51
N THR A 34 9.82 1.78 0.50
CA THR A 34 8.63 2.19 -0.27
C THR A 34 7.36 2.07 0.56
N VAL A 35 7.22 1.02 1.36
CA VAL A 35 6.10 0.86 2.30
C VAL A 35 6.08 2.00 3.32
N SER A 36 7.24 2.36 3.88
CA SER A 36 7.35 3.50 4.80
C SER A 36 6.94 4.84 4.16
N LYS A 37 7.30 5.06 2.89
CA LYS A 37 6.89 6.25 2.12
C LYS A 37 5.38 6.28 1.87
N ASN A 38 4.80 5.15 1.43
CA ASN A 38 3.36 5.06 1.19
C ASN A 38 2.55 5.20 2.48
N LEU A 39 3.05 4.68 3.60
CA LEU A 39 2.46 4.88 4.93
C LEU A 39 2.39 6.36 5.30
N GLU A 40 3.48 7.12 5.15
CA GLU A 40 3.48 8.55 5.44
C GLU A 40 2.53 9.33 4.51
N ILE A 41 2.49 8.98 3.22
CA ILE A 41 1.54 9.57 2.26
C ILE A 41 0.10 9.31 2.73
N MET A 42 -0.23 8.08 3.10
CA MET A 42 -1.59 7.72 3.52
C MET A 42 -1.96 8.31 4.87
N ARG A 43 -1.00 8.47 5.80
CA ARG A 43 -1.19 9.21 7.05
C ARG A 43 -1.55 10.66 6.78
N ARG A 44 -0.75 11.37 5.98
CA ARG A 44 -0.98 12.79 5.62
C ARG A 44 -2.31 12.98 4.90
N PHE A 45 -2.63 12.08 3.96
CA PHE A 45 -3.92 12.05 3.30
C PHE A 45 -5.07 11.93 4.31
N SER A 46 -4.96 11.00 5.25
CA SER A 46 -6.03 10.74 6.23
C SER A 46 -6.26 11.94 7.13
N GLU A 47 -5.21 12.59 7.64
CA GLU A 47 -5.38 13.81 8.45
C GLU A 47 -5.98 14.97 7.66
N GLN A 48 -5.49 15.20 6.43
CA GLN A 48 -6.01 16.27 5.59
C GLN A 48 -7.48 16.03 5.24
N TYR A 49 -7.85 14.78 4.94
CA TYR A 49 -9.22 14.43 4.60
C TYR A 49 -10.15 14.53 5.81
N ALA A 50 -9.71 14.08 6.99
CA ALA A 50 -10.47 14.20 8.24
C ALA A 50 -10.79 15.67 8.56
N LYS A 51 -9.78 16.55 8.49
CA LYS A 51 -9.95 17.99 8.67
C LYS A 51 -10.89 18.60 7.63
N ARG A 52 -10.75 18.23 6.36
CA ARG A 52 -11.57 18.77 5.27
C ARG A 52 -13.04 18.33 5.35
N SER A 53 -13.29 17.09 5.75
CA SER A 53 -14.64 16.52 5.80
C SER A 53 -15.33 16.72 7.15
N GLY A 54 -14.63 17.24 8.16
CA GLY A 54 -15.17 17.43 9.51
C GLY A 54 -15.44 16.09 10.20
N THR A 55 -14.60 15.08 9.95
CA THR A 55 -14.67 13.77 10.59
C THR A 55 -13.49 13.56 11.51
N TYR A 56 -13.59 12.59 12.39
CA TYR A 56 -12.61 12.26 13.41
C TYR A 56 -12.15 10.81 13.27
N PHE A 57 -10.97 10.53 13.78
CA PHE A 57 -10.47 9.16 13.87
C PHE A 57 -11.18 8.41 14.99
N CYS A 58 -11.14 7.07 14.92
CA CYS A 58 -11.61 6.22 16.00
C CYS A 58 -10.92 6.57 17.34
N VAL A 59 -11.64 6.37 18.45
CA VAL A 59 -11.06 6.43 19.81
C VAL A 59 -9.88 5.48 19.95
N ASP A 60 -9.95 4.33 19.30
CA ASP A 60 -8.87 3.36 19.21
C ASP A 60 -7.97 3.67 17.99
N LYS A 61 -6.73 4.09 18.27
CA LYS A 61 -5.74 4.40 17.25
C LYS A 61 -5.20 3.16 16.53
N SER A 62 -5.32 1.96 17.12
CA SER A 62 -4.92 0.73 16.45
C SER A 62 -5.75 0.49 15.18
N VAL A 63 -7.08 0.69 15.25
CA VAL A 63 -7.98 0.61 14.10
C VAL A 63 -7.55 1.58 13.00
N THR A 64 -7.30 2.83 13.39
CA THR A 64 -6.86 3.89 12.46
C THR A 64 -5.55 3.48 11.77
N ALA A 65 -4.61 2.90 12.53
CA ALA A 65 -3.31 2.48 12.03
C ALA A 65 -3.39 1.31 11.04
N VAL A 66 -4.17 0.27 11.36
CA VAL A 66 -4.35 -0.90 10.48
C VAL A 66 -5.01 -0.51 9.16
N VAL A 67 -5.99 0.39 9.19
CA VAL A 67 -6.65 0.87 7.97
C VAL A 67 -5.68 1.69 7.11
N ILE A 68 -4.90 2.59 7.71
CA ILE A 68 -3.90 3.38 6.97
C ILE A 68 -2.83 2.48 6.35
N GLN A 69 -2.42 1.42 7.07
CA GLN A 69 -1.51 0.42 6.55
C GLN A 69 -2.09 -0.31 5.35
N GLY A 70 -3.30 -0.88 5.46
CA GLY A 70 -3.93 -1.58 4.34
C GLY A 70 -4.14 -0.69 3.11
N LEU A 71 -4.46 0.60 3.31
CA LEU A 71 -4.53 1.56 2.21
C LEU A 71 -3.17 1.80 1.55
N ALA A 72 -2.09 1.86 2.33
CA ALA A 72 -0.73 2.02 1.83
C ALA A 72 -0.26 0.79 1.05
N GLU A 73 -0.58 -0.42 1.53
CA GLU A 73 -0.28 -1.69 0.85
C GLU A 73 -1.03 -1.81 -0.48
N HIS A 74 -2.32 -1.48 -0.52
CA HIS A 74 -3.07 -1.44 -1.77
C HIS A 74 -2.54 -0.37 -2.73
N LYS A 75 -2.10 0.78 -2.22
CA LYS A 75 -1.47 1.81 -3.06
C LYS A 75 -0.18 1.31 -3.72
N ASP A 76 0.62 0.52 -2.99
CA ASP A 76 1.86 -0.06 -3.51
C ASP A 76 1.60 -1.15 -4.56
N THR A 77 0.66 -2.06 -4.26
CA THR A 77 0.39 -3.26 -5.07
C THR A 77 -0.53 -3.00 -6.26
N LEU A 78 -1.59 -2.21 -6.08
CA LEU A 78 -2.62 -1.94 -7.10
C LEU A 78 -2.45 -0.56 -7.76
N GLY A 79 -1.56 0.29 -7.24
CA GLY A 79 -1.40 1.68 -7.66
C GLY A 79 -2.48 2.64 -7.13
N ALA A 80 -3.52 2.13 -6.46
CA ALA A 80 -4.63 2.89 -5.89
C ALA A 80 -4.93 2.46 -4.46
N ALA A 81 -5.36 3.39 -3.62
CA ALA A 81 -5.68 3.14 -2.21
C ALA A 81 -7.07 2.50 -2.07
N LEU A 82 -7.22 1.26 -2.54
CA LEU A 82 -8.47 0.51 -2.47
C LEU A 82 -8.85 0.23 -1.00
N CYS A 83 -10.13 0.38 -0.65
CA CYS A 83 -10.62 0.20 0.72
C CYS A 83 -10.27 -1.20 1.28
N PRO A 84 -9.50 -1.32 2.39
CA PRO A 84 -8.99 -2.61 2.87
C PRO A 84 -10.00 -3.44 3.67
N CYS A 85 -11.08 -2.83 4.17
CA CYS A 85 -12.10 -3.51 4.98
C CYS A 85 -13.22 -4.14 4.15
N ARG A 86 -12.95 -4.46 2.87
CA ARG A 86 -13.90 -5.15 1.98
C ARG A 86 -13.21 -6.32 1.30
N HIS A 87 -14.02 -7.33 1.00
CA HIS A 87 -13.62 -8.40 0.11
C HIS A 87 -13.95 -8.02 -1.34
N TYR A 88 -13.06 -8.40 -2.28
CA TYR A 88 -13.22 -8.18 -3.71
C TYR A 88 -12.81 -9.46 -4.44
N ASP A 89 -13.56 -9.82 -5.47
CA ASP A 89 -13.24 -10.96 -6.33
C ASP A 89 -12.06 -10.63 -7.27
N ASP A 90 -12.04 -9.40 -7.80
CA ASP A 90 -10.98 -8.85 -8.65
C ASP A 90 -10.59 -7.45 -8.15
N LYS A 91 -9.44 -7.35 -7.47
CA LYS A 91 -9.00 -6.10 -6.85
C LYS A 91 -8.53 -5.08 -7.89
N GLU A 92 -7.92 -5.55 -8.97
CA GLU A 92 -7.36 -4.75 -10.05
C GLU A 92 -8.48 -4.06 -10.83
N ALA A 93 -9.55 -4.79 -11.15
CA ALA A 93 -10.74 -4.23 -11.80
C ALA A 93 -11.41 -3.17 -10.93
N GLU A 94 -11.57 -3.41 -9.62
CA GLU A 94 -12.19 -2.46 -8.69
C GLU A 94 -11.32 -1.22 -8.46
N ALA A 95 -10.01 -1.39 -8.37
CA ALA A 95 -9.05 -0.29 -8.30
C ALA A 95 -9.10 0.59 -9.55
N ALA A 96 -9.27 -0.01 -10.73
CA ALA A 96 -9.42 0.71 -12.00
C ALA A 96 -10.77 1.45 -12.10
N GLN A 97 -11.87 0.83 -11.64
CA GLN A 97 -13.19 1.46 -11.59
C GLN A 97 -13.25 2.63 -10.60
N GLY A 98 -12.59 2.49 -9.45
CA GLY A 98 -12.38 3.56 -8.48
C GLY A 98 -13.56 3.89 -7.57
N TYR A 99 -14.63 3.09 -7.60
CA TYR A 99 -15.76 3.26 -6.68
C TYR A 99 -15.32 3.11 -5.21
N TRP A 100 -14.45 2.14 -4.93
CA TRP A 100 -13.94 1.81 -3.60
C TRP A 100 -12.54 2.39 -3.30
N ASN A 101 -11.97 3.19 -4.21
CA ASN A 101 -10.71 3.89 -3.95
C ASN A 101 -10.95 4.96 -2.90
N CYS A 102 -10.12 4.97 -1.85
CA CYS A 102 -10.25 5.90 -0.75
C CYS A 102 -9.94 7.35 -1.20
N PRO A 103 -10.83 8.33 -0.97
CA PRO A 103 -12.12 8.23 -0.27
C PRO A 103 -13.21 7.67 -1.19
N CYS A 104 -13.83 6.55 -0.78
CA CYS A 104 -14.81 5.83 -1.60
C CYS A 104 -16.10 6.64 -1.82
N VAL A 105 -16.93 6.21 -2.77
CA VAL A 105 -18.20 6.89 -3.09
C VAL A 105 -19.09 7.12 -1.84
N PRO A 106 -19.37 6.11 -0.98
CA PRO A 106 -20.17 6.33 0.23
C PRO A 106 -19.58 7.38 1.18
N MET A 107 -18.26 7.43 1.32
CA MET A 107 -17.61 8.44 2.15
C MET A 107 -17.76 9.85 1.56
N ARG A 108 -17.63 9.99 0.24
CA ARG A 108 -17.72 11.29 -0.44
C ARG A 108 -19.15 11.86 -0.45
N GLU A 109 -20.15 10.99 -0.64
CA GLU A 109 -21.54 11.42 -0.79
C GLU A 109 -22.26 11.55 0.55
N ARG A 110 -21.99 10.64 1.50
CA ARG A 110 -22.77 10.48 2.74
C ARG A 110 -21.94 10.48 4.02
N LYS A 111 -20.60 10.60 3.93
CA LYS A 111 -19.67 10.45 5.06
C LYS A 111 -19.77 9.09 5.77
N GLU A 112 -20.13 8.04 5.02
CA GLU A 112 -20.21 6.68 5.52
C GLU A 112 -18.86 5.96 5.31
N CYS A 113 -18.11 5.73 6.39
CA CYS A 113 -16.82 5.01 6.35
C CYS A 113 -16.90 3.67 7.09
N HIS A 114 -17.04 2.57 6.36
CA HIS A 114 -17.07 1.23 6.95
C HIS A 114 -15.78 0.88 7.73
N CYS A 115 -14.63 1.42 7.31
CA CYS A 115 -13.35 1.17 7.95
C CYS A 115 -13.19 1.85 9.32
N MET A 116 -14.14 2.69 9.73
CA MET A 116 -14.03 3.52 10.94
C MET A 116 -12.83 4.48 10.94
N LEU A 117 -12.33 4.83 9.76
CA LEU A 117 -11.24 5.81 9.59
C LEU A 117 -11.77 7.25 9.63
N PHE A 118 -12.95 7.50 9.06
CA PHE A 118 -13.56 8.83 9.04
C PHE A 118 -14.94 8.73 9.69
N LEU A 119 -15.02 9.08 10.97
CA LEU A 119 -16.24 9.02 11.76
C LEU A 119 -16.82 10.42 11.96
N THR A 120 -18.13 10.55 11.85
CA THR A 120 -18.83 11.78 12.22
C THR A 120 -18.83 11.94 13.75
N GLU A 121 -18.99 13.17 14.23
CA GLU A 121 -18.91 13.50 15.66
C GLU A 121 -19.98 12.81 16.53
N ASP A 122 -21.09 12.40 15.92
CA ASP A 122 -22.20 11.67 16.52
C ASP A 122 -21.98 10.16 16.59
N ASN A 123 -20.89 9.64 16.03
CA ASN A 123 -20.58 8.22 16.10
C ASN A 123 -19.99 7.85 17.48
N ASP A 124 -20.51 6.78 18.10
CA ASP A 124 -20.08 6.33 19.44
C ASP A 124 -18.58 5.99 19.54
N PHE A 125 -17.94 5.64 18.41
CA PHE A 125 -16.51 5.32 18.34
C PHE A 125 -15.65 6.50 17.88
N ALA A 126 -16.25 7.66 17.58
CA ALA A 126 -15.49 8.84 17.20
C ALA A 126 -14.70 9.39 18.39
N GLY A 127 -13.37 9.49 18.20
CA GLY A 127 -12.53 10.27 19.08
C GLY A 127 -12.66 11.76 18.79
N LYS A 128 -11.73 12.55 19.36
CA LYS A 128 -11.64 14.01 19.09
C LYS A 128 -10.48 14.35 18.17
N ASP A 129 -9.64 13.38 17.83
CA ASP A 129 -8.41 13.62 17.09
C ASP A 129 -8.65 13.50 15.58
N GLN A 130 -8.03 14.43 14.85
CA GLN A 130 -7.91 14.40 13.39
C GLN A 130 -6.44 14.29 12.98
N THR A 131 -5.58 13.90 13.92
CA THR A 131 -4.14 13.75 13.75
C THR A 131 -3.69 12.41 14.32
N ILE A 132 -2.68 11.82 13.70
CA ILE A 132 -2.02 10.61 14.17
C ILE A 132 -0.53 10.70 13.82
N SER A 133 0.32 10.58 14.84
CA SER A 133 1.77 10.61 14.66
C SER A 133 2.28 9.33 14.02
N MET A 134 3.50 9.38 13.47
CA MET A 134 4.12 8.17 12.90
C MET A 134 4.45 7.13 13.96
N ASP A 135 4.71 7.56 15.19
CA ASP A 135 4.98 6.64 16.30
C ASP A 135 3.70 5.92 16.73
N GLU A 136 2.57 6.63 16.86
CA GLU A 136 1.26 6.01 17.13
C GLU A 136 0.85 5.03 16.03
N LEU A 137 1.11 5.38 14.76
CA LEU A 137 0.88 4.47 13.64
C LEU A 137 1.71 3.18 13.78
N LYS A 138 3.02 3.30 13.98
CA LYS A 138 3.90 2.14 14.12
C LYS A 138 3.53 1.30 15.34
N SER A 139 3.21 1.94 16.46
CA SER A 139 2.75 1.26 17.68
C SER A 139 1.43 0.52 17.46
N GLY A 140 0.47 1.14 16.76
CA GLY A 140 -0.82 0.52 16.44
C GLY A 140 -0.68 -0.71 15.53
N ILE A 141 0.30 -0.69 14.62
CA ILE A 141 0.62 -1.83 13.74
C ILE A 141 1.36 -2.92 14.52
N ALA A 142 2.36 -2.56 15.33
CA ALA A 142 3.21 -3.50 16.07
C ALA A 142 2.49 -4.17 17.27
N GLY A 143 1.41 -3.56 17.76
CA GLY A 143 0.59 -4.12 18.85
C GLY A 143 -0.24 -5.34 18.46
N MET A 144 -0.23 -5.76 17.19
CA MET A 144 -0.80 -7.03 16.74
C MET A 144 0.24 -8.16 16.85
N HIS A 145 0.41 -8.71 18.06
CA HIS A 145 1.07 -10.00 18.30
C HIS A 145 0.15 -10.93 19.06
#